data_AF-A0A6P7T2C3-F1
#
_entry.id   AF-A0A6P7T2C3-F1
#
_cell.length_a   1.000
_cell.length_b   1.000
_cell.length_c   1.000
_cell.angle_alpha   90.00
_cell.angle_beta   90.00
_cell.angle_gamma   90.00
#
_symmetry.space_group_name_H-M   'P 1'
#
loop_
_entity.id
_entity.type
_entity.pdbx_description
1 polymer ?
#
loop_
_entity_poly.entity_id
_entity_poly.type
_entity_poly.pdbx_seq_one_letter_code
_entity_poly.pdbx_strand_id
1 'polypeptide(L)'
;MVTDNDIGHNGQVNCHIKDDTFKLQSMGSKEYKIVLKKAVDRETQEHYHFTVSCEDKGLPALKTDKDLSIQVLDVNDVEPHFTKDTFKFLTYENDKANFPIGFINATDPDIGKGGELSYSLRNKQQYRLPFQIINSGFISTNQSLDREHRDFYEFEVFVKDNGSPSLNNTVNVEVEVLDRNDNAPYFTFPSVDPFTLNVHYHPQSKNDITVLRASDRDNGNNAFLKYEIVSGNERQLFKLDLFTGVLSYSRTVYQNDVGSYVLEFVVKDSGTPVLSATTSLLLKLTIDKKIYPMSLTLIIIIAVACVVVSLVVIVSLTICIFKHIEVKQSSSARPMPSITEMNDFYNRTDSLSVSQIDNIYRELIPERYKYKRSTSSSFSTVPRPFPMCSEELNAAAYPHYLNQTLGYYHTIESSRKGEAHHYEELPETLDLNICEIPALINADKDEETCERVADQSGRYGMNLFRKDSFFH
;
A
#
# COMPACT_ATOMS: atom_id res chain seq x y z
N MET A 1 21.82 71.07 -38.37
CA MET A 1 22.22 72.11 -39.34
C MET A 1 23.62 71.79 -39.86
N VAL A 2 23.91 72.07 -41.13
CA VAL A 2 25.24 71.90 -41.74
C VAL A 2 25.63 73.21 -42.41
N THR A 3 26.76 73.78 -42.00
CA THR A 3 27.18 75.12 -42.41
C THR A 3 28.35 75.07 -43.37
N ASP A 4 28.15 75.68 -44.54
CA ASP A 4 29.22 76.17 -45.39
C ASP A 4 29.13 77.70 -45.45
N ASN A 5 30.28 78.37 -45.48
CA ASN A 5 30.40 79.83 -45.38
C ASN A 5 30.55 80.53 -46.75
N ASP A 6 30.78 79.79 -47.83
CA ASP A 6 30.96 80.34 -49.17
C ASP A 6 29.61 80.78 -49.79
N ILE A 7 29.71 81.45 -50.94
CA ILE A 7 28.58 82.01 -51.68
C ILE A 7 28.31 81.16 -52.95
N GLY A 8 27.05 81.08 -53.37
CA GLY A 8 26.66 80.49 -54.65
C GLY A 8 26.64 78.96 -54.64
N HIS A 9 27.48 78.32 -55.46
CA HIS A 9 27.54 76.85 -55.58
C HIS A 9 28.41 76.24 -54.48
N ASN A 10 29.59 76.80 -54.21
CA ASN A 10 30.44 76.43 -53.06
C ASN A 10 29.63 76.42 -51.75
N GLY A 11 28.82 77.47 -51.52
CA GLY A 11 27.95 77.56 -50.34
C GLY A 11 26.78 76.57 -50.26
N GLN A 12 26.59 75.64 -51.20
CA GLN A 12 25.50 74.65 -51.19
C GLN A 12 26.01 73.26 -50.80
N VAL A 13 25.54 72.75 -49.65
CA VAL A 13 25.90 71.42 -49.15
C VAL A 13 24.86 70.37 -49.50
N ASN A 14 25.32 69.15 -49.78
CA ASN A 14 24.53 67.94 -49.91
C ASN A 14 25.07 66.87 -48.94
N CYS A 15 24.23 66.40 -48.02
CA CYS A 15 24.61 65.42 -47.02
C CYS A 15 23.95 64.06 -47.24
N HIS A 16 24.73 63.00 -47.05
CA HIS A 16 24.30 61.62 -47.18
C HIS A 16 24.79 60.77 -45.99
N ILE A 17 24.11 59.63 -45.81
CA ILE A 17 24.41 58.59 -44.83
C ILE A 17 24.38 57.25 -45.58
N LYS A 18 25.34 56.36 -45.31
CA LYS A 18 25.37 55.02 -45.88
C LYS A 18 25.08 53.99 -44.79
N ASP A 19 23.81 53.91 -44.40
CA ASP A 19 23.31 53.05 -43.33
C ASP A 19 22.04 52.31 -43.78
N ASP A 20 21.75 51.17 -43.14
CA ASP A 20 20.62 50.31 -43.50
C ASP A 20 19.35 50.47 -42.63
N THR A 21 19.50 51.12 -41.48
CA THR A 21 18.47 51.35 -40.44
C THR A 21 18.10 52.84 -40.36
N PHE A 22 19.00 53.74 -40.69
CA PHE A 22 18.82 55.20 -40.67
C PHE A 22 18.91 55.84 -42.06
N LYS A 23 18.27 57.00 -42.22
CA LYS A 23 18.36 57.85 -43.41
C LYS A 23 18.30 59.33 -43.02
N LEU A 24 18.88 60.21 -43.85
CA LEU A 24 18.72 61.65 -43.71
C LEU A 24 17.46 62.12 -44.45
N GLN A 25 16.63 62.90 -43.77
CA GLN A 25 15.52 63.65 -44.33
C GLN A 25 15.88 65.13 -44.32
N SER A 26 15.99 65.78 -45.47
CA SER A 26 16.16 67.23 -45.53
C SER A 26 14.92 67.95 -44.97
N MET A 27 15.15 69.00 -44.18
CA MET A 27 14.13 69.88 -43.62
C MET A 27 14.16 71.29 -44.23
N GLY A 28 15.21 71.62 -44.99
CA GLY A 28 15.45 72.96 -45.52
C GLY A 28 16.82 73.05 -46.19
N SER A 29 17.22 74.25 -46.60
CA SER A 29 18.41 74.50 -47.43
C SER A 29 19.75 74.09 -46.81
N LYS A 30 19.84 74.00 -45.48
CA LYS A 30 21.04 73.57 -44.73
C LYS A 30 20.71 72.70 -43.50
N GLU A 31 19.54 72.03 -43.51
CA GLU A 31 19.05 71.24 -42.39
C GLU A 31 18.59 69.83 -42.78
N TYR A 32 18.94 68.87 -41.92
CA TYR A 32 18.66 67.45 -42.07
C TYR A 32 18.27 66.86 -40.71
N LYS A 33 17.28 65.96 -40.72
CA LYS A 33 16.90 65.11 -39.59
C LYS A 33 17.32 63.67 -39.89
N ILE A 34 17.94 63.01 -38.93
CA ILE A 34 18.13 61.56 -38.98
C ILE A 34 16.78 60.92 -38.62
N VAL A 35 16.28 60.04 -39.49
CA VAL A 35 15.02 59.31 -39.29
C VAL A 35 15.21 57.83 -39.61
N LEU A 36 14.36 57.00 -39.03
CA LEU A 36 14.37 55.56 -39.26
C LEU A 36 13.97 55.19 -40.71
N LYS A 37 14.63 54.15 -41.22
CA LYS A 37 14.37 53.43 -42.47
C LYS A 37 13.77 52.05 -42.19
N LYS A 38 14.07 51.46 -41.03
CA LYS A 38 13.50 50.23 -40.46
C LYS A 38 13.13 50.48 -38.99
N ALA A 39 12.40 49.56 -38.35
CA ALA A 39 12.31 49.55 -36.89
C ALA A 39 13.70 49.32 -36.26
N VAL A 40 13.84 49.71 -34.99
CA VAL A 40 14.96 49.33 -34.11
C VAL A 40 14.41 48.53 -32.94
N ASP A 41 15.27 47.71 -32.37
CA ASP A 41 15.02 46.68 -31.37
C ASP A 41 16.35 46.59 -30.60
N ARG A 42 16.31 46.75 -29.26
CA ARG A 42 17.53 46.87 -28.44
C ARG A 42 18.10 45.49 -28.12
N GLU A 43 17.20 44.52 -27.98
CA GLU A 43 17.38 43.11 -27.69
C GLU A 43 18.15 42.44 -28.86
N THR A 44 17.89 42.89 -30.10
CA THR A 44 18.71 42.61 -31.29
C THR A 44 19.96 43.50 -31.39
N GLN A 45 19.85 44.83 -31.21
CA GLN A 45 21.00 45.75 -31.35
C GLN A 45 20.85 47.07 -30.57
N GLU A 46 21.50 47.15 -29.41
CA GLU A 46 21.54 48.36 -28.55
C GLU A 46 22.27 49.58 -29.14
N HIS A 47 23.27 49.38 -30.01
CA HIS A 47 24.18 50.44 -30.45
C HIS A 47 24.42 50.46 -31.97
N TYR A 48 24.36 51.66 -32.54
CA TYR A 48 24.59 51.93 -33.97
C TYR A 48 25.66 53.02 -34.14
N HIS A 49 26.59 52.78 -35.06
CA HIS A 49 27.66 53.73 -35.40
C HIS A 49 27.70 53.95 -36.91
N PHE A 50 27.60 55.21 -37.34
CA PHE A 50 27.63 55.57 -38.77
C PHE A 50 28.24 56.95 -38.99
N THR A 51 28.81 57.13 -40.18
CA THR A 51 29.37 58.40 -40.64
C THR A 51 28.34 59.13 -41.51
N VAL A 52 28.06 60.40 -41.19
CA VAL A 52 27.37 61.33 -42.08
C VAL A 52 28.44 62.07 -42.91
N SER A 53 28.33 62.01 -44.23
CA SER A 53 29.23 62.70 -45.15
C SER A 53 28.50 63.85 -45.83
N CYS A 54 29.07 65.04 -45.78
CA CYS A 54 28.54 66.24 -46.41
C CYS A 54 29.56 66.79 -47.41
N GLU A 55 29.10 67.04 -48.63
CA GLU A 55 29.90 67.55 -49.74
C GLU A 55 29.29 68.86 -50.25
N ASP A 56 30.11 69.83 -50.65
CA ASP A 56 29.66 71.07 -51.27
C ASP A 56 29.29 70.88 -52.77
N LYS A 57 29.14 71.98 -53.52
CA LYS A 57 29.02 71.95 -55.00
C LYS A 57 30.09 72.81 -55.68
N GLY A 58 31.26 72.93 -55.07
CA GLY A 58 32.45 73.55 -55.63
C GLY A 58 33.09 72.72 -56.75
N LEU A 59 34.14 73.26 -57.35
CA LEU A 59 34.97 72.57 -58.35
C LEU A 59 36.46 72.87 -58.07
N PRO A 60 37.22 71.95 -57.44
CA PRO A 60 36.79 70.66 -56.89
C PRO A 60 35.79 70.85 -55.73
N ALA A 61 34.95 69.84 -55.49
CA ALA A 61 34.06 69.82 -54.34
C ALA A 61 34.84 69.45 -53.06
N LEU A 62 34.53 70.08 -51.94
CA LEU A 62 35.07 69.73 -50.63
C LEU A 62 34.07 68.91 -49.84
N LYS A 63 34.57 67.93 -49.08
CA LYS A 63 33.75 67.07 -48.21
C LYS A 63 34.21 67.08 -46.77
N THR A 64 33.28 66.88 -45.86
CA THR A 64 33.51 66.67 -44.43
C THR A 64 32.71 65.46 -43.95
N ASP A 65 33.37 64.62 -43.15
CA ASP A 65 32.81 63.38 -42.63
C ASP A 65 32.66 63.49 -41.11
N LYS A 66 31.50 63.09 -40.58
CA LYS A 66 31.20 63.17 -39.15
C LYS A 66 30.60 61.87 -38.63
N ASP A 67 31.36 61.18 -37.80
CA ASP A 67 30.88 60.00 -37.08
C ASP A 67 29.86 60.39 -36.00
N LEU A 68 28.81 59.56 -35.92
CA LEU A 68 27.72 59.64 -34.97
C LEU A 68 27.44 58.24 -34.39
N SER A 69 27.05 58.23 -33.11
CA SER A 69 26.63 57.03 -32.38
C SER A 69 25.19 57.22 -31.90
N ILE A 70 24.32 56.24 -32.16
CA ILE A 70 22.98 56.16 -31.57
C ILE A 70 22.95 54.98 -30.61
N GLN A 71 22.43 55.22 -29.42
CA GLN A 71 22.02 54.20 -28.47
C GLN A 71 20.51 54.03 -28.58
N VAL A 72 20.03 52.80 -28.71
CA VAL A 72 18.62 52.46 -28.54
C VAL A 72 18.33 52.48 -27.04
N LEU A 73 17.23 53.12 -26.64
CA LEU A 73 16.76 53.08 -25.27
C LEU A 73 15.81 51.91 -25.08
N ASP A 74 15.97 51.25 -23.94
CA ASP A 74 15.17 50.12 -23.48
C ASP A 74 13.67 50.46 -23.36
N VAL A 75 12.82 49.50 -23.71
CA VAL A 75 11.37 49.52 -23.56
C VAL A 75 10.94 48.12 -23.11
N ASN A 76 10.02 48.04 -22.17
CA ASN A 76 9.53 46.77 -21.64
C ASN A 76 8.53 46.13 -22.61
N ASP A 77 9.00 45.40 -23.62
CA ASP A 77 8.17 44.78 -24.65
C ASP A 77 8.39 43.28 -24.89
N VAL A 78 9.32 42.64 -24.16
CA VAL A 78 9.41 41.18 -24.04
C VAL A 78 8.74 40.71 -22.75
N GLU A 79 8.04 39.58 -22.78
CA GLU A 79 7.46 38.97 -21.57
C GLU A 79 8.38 37.86 -20.99
N PRO A 80 8.38 37.65 -19.66
CA PRO A 80 9.26 36.64 -19.04
C PRO A 80 8.99 35.22 -19.56
N HIS A 81 10.01 34.56 -20.11
CA HIS A 81 9.88 33.23 -20.71
C HIS A 81 10.49 32.13 -19.83
N PHE A 82 9.69 31.14 -19.41
CA PHE A 82 10.18 29.98 -18.65
C PHE A 82 11.10 29.09 -19.48
N THR A 83 12.08 28.42 -18.86
CA THR A 83 12.98 27.51 -19.61
C THR A 83 12.36 26.15 -19.96
N LYS A 84 11.14 25.88 -19.49
CA LYS A 84 10.36 24.65 -19.72
C LYS A 84 8.87 24.97 -19.71
N ASP A 85 8.09 24.25 -20.50
CA ASP A 85 6.61 24.33 -20.51
C ASP A 85 5.99 23.72 -19.23
N THR A 86 6.73 22.87 -18.52
CA THR A 86 6.32 22.26 -17.25
C THR A 86 7.57 21.89 -16.42
N PHE A 87 7.53 22.17 -15.12
CA PHE A 87 8.55 21.73 -14.17
C PHE A 87 8.01 20.56 -13.35
N LYS A 88 8.67 19.39 -13.44
CA LYS A 88 8.35 18.20 -12.65
C LYS A 88 9.38 18.05 -11.52
N PHE A 89 8.91 17.80 -10.30
CA PHE A 89 9.76 17.57 -9.13
C PHE A 89 9.35 16.30 -8.38
N LEU A 90 10.31 15.67 -7.72
CA LEU A 90 10.09 14.60 -6.75
C LEU A 90 10.46 15.13 -5.36
N THR A 91 9.67 14.82 -4.35
CA THR A 91 9.97 15.10 -2.93
C THR A 91 9.55 13.89 -2.10
N TYR A 92 10.24 13.60 -1.00
CA TYR A 92 9.69 12.64 -0.04
C TYR A 92 8.60 13.27 0.81
N GLU A 93 7.76 12.42 1.40
CA GLU A 93 6.84 12.79 2.47
C GLU A 93 7.53 12.88 3.85
N ASN A 94 6.74 13.22 4.88
CA ASN A 94 7.17 13.33 6.28
C ASN A 94 8.32 14.33 6.57
N ASP A 95 8.88 14.96 5.55
CA ASP A 95 9.82 16.06 5.65
C ASP A 95 9.13 17.34 6.16
N LYS A 96 9.87 18.09 6.98
CA LYS A 96 9.33 19.24 7.73
C LYS A 96 8.96 20.40 6.81
N ALA A 97 8.11 21.30 7.32
CA ALA A 97 7.83 22.58 6.65
C ALA A 97 9.13 23.34 6.31
N ASN A 98 9.14 23.98 5.14
CA ASN A 98 10.30 24.60 4.49
C ASN A 98 11.32 23.60 3.91
N PHE A 99 10.94 22.35 3.67
CA PHE A 99 11.79 21.39 2.95
C PHE A 99 11.99 21.83 1.49
N PRO A 100 13.22 21.81 0.96
CA PRO A 100 13.53 22.26 -0.39
C PRO A 100 13.04 21.28 -1.46
N ILE A 101 12.24 21.75 -2.43
CA ILE A 101 11.76 20.92 -3.54
C ILE A 101 12.56 21.18 -4.82
N GLY A 102 12.84 22.44 -5.13
CA GLY A 102 13.59 22.79 -6.32
C GLY A 102 13.47 24.26 -6.73
N PHE A 103 13.91 24.56 -7.95
CA PHE A 103 13.93 25.91 -8.52
C PHE A 103 13.28 25.90 -9.90
N ILE A 104 12.43 26.89 -10.16
CA ILE A 104 11.94 27.18 -11.51
C ILE A 104 12.62 28.47 -12.00
N ASN A 105 12.85 28.56 -13.31
CA ASN A 105 13.51 29.70 -13.92
C ASN A 105 12.82 30.16 -15.20
N ALA A 106 12.70 31.47 -15.31
CA ALA A 106 12.40 32.21 -16.52
C ALA A 106 13.53 33.18 -16.84
N THR A 107 13.57 33.64 -18.08
CA THR A 107 14.51 34.61 -18.62
C THR A 107 13.75 35.73 -19.30
N ASP A 108 14.27 36.94 -19.18
CA ASP A 108 13.71 38.16 -19.73
C ASP A 108 14.91 39.06 -20.11
N PRO A 109 14.99 39.58 -21.34
CA PRO A 109 16.17 40.27 -21.85
C PRO A 109 16.19 41.77 -21.52
N ASP A 110 15.08 42.35 -21.06
CA ASP A 110 14.85 43.79 -20.97
C ASP A 110 15.63 44.41 -19.78
N ILE A 111 16.09 45.66 -19.90
CA ILE A 111 17.08 46.20 -18.95
C ILE A 111 16.44 46.65 -17.64
N GLY A 112 17.02 46.17 -16.55
CA GLY A 112 16.85 46.73 -15.21
C GLY A 112 15.55 46.31 -14.54
N LYS A 113 14.40 46.81 -15.03
CA LYS A 113 13.07 46.51 -14.44
C LYS A 113 12.22 45.52 -15.23
N GLY A 114 12.46 45.36 -16.54
CA GLY A 114 11.89 44.25 -17.31
C GLY A 114 12.50 42.93 -16.86
N GLY A 115 13.82 42.80 -17.00
CA GLY A 115 14.58 41.64 -16.50
C GLY A 115 14.54 41.38 -14.99
N GLU A 116 13.89 42.22 -14.16
CA GLU A 116 13.74 41.97 -12.71
C GLU A 116 12.51 41.10 -12.42
N LEU A 117 12.72 39.78 -12.50
CA LEU A 117 11.66 38.78 -12.34
C LEU A 117 11.24 38.55 -10.88
N SER A 118 9.95 38.30 -10.70
CA SER A 118 9.34 37.94 -9.42
C SER A 118 8.31 36.82 -9.59
N TYR A 119 8.47 35.73 -8.84
CA TYR A 119 7.65 34.51 -8.93
C TYR A 119 6.67 34.38 -7.75
N SER A 120 5.48 33.81 -8.01
CA SER A 120 4.46 33.57 -6.99
C SER A 120 3.53 32.38 -7.35
N LEU A 121 3.04 31.65 -6.33
CA LEU A 121 2.09 30.55 -6.55
C LEU A 121 0.70 31.10 -6.90
N ARG A 122 0.18 30.75 -8.08
CA ARG A 122 -1.16 31.15 -8.51
C ARG A 122 -2.21 30.41 -7.69
N ASN A 123 -3.31 31.08 -7.34
CA ASN A 123 -4.46 30.50 -6.64
C ASN A 123 -4.17 29.77 -5.30
N LYS A 124 -3.01 29.97 -4.65
CA LYS A 124 -2.54 29.24 -3.44
C LYS A 124 -3.61 29.07 -2.36
N GLN A 125 -4.38 30.12 -2.08
CA GLN A 125 -5.41 30.15 -1.04
C GLN A 125 -6.64 29.28 -1.37
N GLN A 126 -7.02 29.20 -2.65
CA GLN A 126 -8.18 28.45 -3.13
C GLN A 126 -7.94 26.93 -3.03
N TYR A 127 -6.74 26.49 -3.42
CA TYR A 127 -6.38 25.07 -3.46
C TYR A 127 -5.67 24.56 -2.19
N ARG A 128 -5.42 25.44 -1.20
CA ARG A 128 -4.69 25.13 0.05
C ARG A 128 -3.37 24.38 -0.20
N LEU A 129 -2.62 24.80 -1.22
CA LEU A 129 -1.39 24.11 -1.63
C LEU A 129 -0.40 24.03 -0.46
N PRO A 130 0.17 22.85 -0.16
CA PRO A 130 1.14 22.66 0.92
C PRO A 130 2.53 23.20 0.58
N PHE A 131 2.63 24.10 -0.40
CA PHE A 131 3.87 24.62 -0.98
C PHE A 131 3.97 26.14 -0.83
N GLN A 132 5.18 26.65 -1.01
CA GLN A 132 5.48 28.07 -1.11
C GLN A 132 6.62 28.28 -2.11
N ILE A 133 6.64 29.46 -2.72
CA ILE A 133 7.74 29.93 -3.56
C ILE A 133 8.20 31.27 -3.03
N ILE A 134 9.51 31.51 -3.05
CA ILE A 134 10.10 32.83 -2.79
C ILE A 134 10.35 33.57 -4.11
N ASN A 135 10.46 34.90 -4.05
CA ASN A 135 10.54 35.78 -5.21
C ASN A 135 11.65 35.46 -6.23
N SER A 136 12.65 34.63 -5.89
CA SER A 136 13.71 34.18 -6.81
C SER A 136 13.32 33.00 -7.70
N GLY A 137 12.25 32.25 -7.39
CA GLY A 137 11.85 31.03 -8.13
C GLY A 137 12.04 29.71 -7.36
N PHE A 138 12.51 29.76 -6.10
CA PHE A 138 12.74 28.55 -5.28
C PHE A 138 11.48 28.07 -4.57
N ILE A 139 11.11 26.80 -4.79
CA ILE A 139 9.91 26.13 -4.25
C ILE A 139 10.30 25.26 -3.05
N SER A 140 9.48 25.33 -1.99
CA SER A 140 9.61 24.50 -0.78
C SER A 140 8.24 24.11 -0.23
N THR A 141 8.21 23.13 0.68
CA THR A 141 7.01 22.81 1.46
C THR A 141 6.67 23.92 2.45
N ASN A 142 5.39 24.03 2.83
CA ASN A 142 4.88 24.91 3.89
C ASN A 142 4.36 24.10 5.11
N GLN A 143 4.26 22.78 4.96
CA GLN A 143 3.83 21.81 5.96
C GLN A 143 4.42 20.43 5.60
N SER A 144 4.23 19.41 6.44
CA SER A 144 4.50 18.04 6.03
C SER A 144 3.59 17.63 4.86
N LEU A 145 4.12 16.76 4.01
CA LEU A 145 3.36 15.96 3.06
C LEU A 145 3.09 14.58 3.67
N ASP A 146 2.09 13.89 3.12
CA ASP A 146 1.45 12.65 3.56
C ASP A 146 0.95 11.99 2.27
N ARG A 147 1.60 10.92 1.84
CA ARG A 147 1.41 10.30 0.52
C ARG A 147 0.18 9.39 0.50
N GLU A 148 -0.18 8.78 1.63
CA GLU A 148 -1.43 8.04 1.82
C GLU A 148 -2.66 8.96 1.68
N HIS A 149 -2.52 10.24 2.03
CA HIS A 149 -3.53 11.26 1.79
C HIS A 149 -3.48 11.81 0.37
N ARG A 150 -2.28 12.14 -0.16
CA ARG A 150 -2.11 12.64 -1.53
C ARG A 150 -0.67 12.49 -2.07
N ASP A 151 -0.53 11.63 -3.06
CA ASP A 151 0.69 11.34 -3.80
C ASP A 151 1.08 12.40 -4.86
N PHE A 152 0.12 13.01 -5.56
CA PHE A 152 0.41 13.89 -6.70
C PHE A 152 -0.21 15.29 -6.62
N TYR A 153 0.61 16.32 -6.85
CA TYR A 153 0.19 17.71 -6.90
C TYR A 153 0.51 18.37 -8.24
N GLU A 154 -0.45 19.13 -8.76
CA GLU A 154 -0.32 19.96 -9.96
C GLU A 154 -0.77 21.37 -9.61
N PHE A 155 0.01 22.38 -9.97
CA PHE A 155 -0.32 23.79 -9.73
C PHE A 155 0.42 24.76 -10.66
N GLU A 156 -0.23 25.88 -10.96
CA GLU A 156 0.35 26.96 -11.75
C GLU A 156 1.28 27.87 -10.91
N VAL A 157 2.43 28.24 -11.49
CA VAL A 157 3.29 29.29 -10.94
C VAL A 157 3.37 30.47 -11.91
N PHE A 158 3.13 31.65 -11.37
CA PHE A 158 3.08 32.92 -12.07
C PHE A 158 4.43 33.65 -11.92
N VAL A 159 4.98 34.15 -13.01
CA VAL A 159 6.14 35.06 -13.02
C VAL A 159 5.73 36.39 -13.65
N LYS A 160 6.30 37.48 -13.16
CA LYS A 160 6.20 38.79 -13.79
C LYS A 160 7.51 39.58 -13.65
N ASP A 161 7.71 40.53 -14.56
CA ASP A 161 8.71 41.59 -14.43
C ASP A 161 8.37 42.59 -13.31
N ASN A 162 9.13 43.69 -13.21
CA ASN A 162 8.76 44.91 -12.48
C ASN A 162 8.59 46.13 -13.43
N GLY A 163 8.15 45.84 -14.66
CA GLY A 163 8.02 46.74 -15.80
C GLY A 163 6.92 47.79 -15.73
N SER A 164 6.77 48.57 -16.80
CA SER A 164 5.69 49.54 -16.97
C SER A 164 5.36 49.77 -18.46
N PRO A 165 4.39 49.05 -19.06
CA PRO A 165 3.51 48.05 -18.44
C PRO A 165 4.27 46.83 -17.91
N SER A 166 3.69 46.13 -16.94
CA SER A 166 4.28 44.90 -16.39
C SER A 166 3.74 43.68 -17.13
N LEU A 167 4.64 42.91 -17.72
CA LEU A 167 4.42 41.69 -18.48
C LEU A 167 4.66 40.46 -17.60
N ASN A 168 4.01 39.35 -17.95
CA ASN A 168 3.86 38.21 -17.06
C ASN A 168 3.50 36.91 -17.80
N ASN A 169 3.87 35.78 -17.21
CA ASN A 169 3.69 34.46 -17.78
C ASN A 169 3.34 33.44 -16.69
N THR A 170 2.87 32.25 -17.05
CA THR A 170 2.46 31.18 -16.11
C THR A 170 2.89 29.82 -16.62
N VAL A 171 3.48 28.99 -15.75
CA VAL A 171 3.92 27.62 -16.07
C VAL A 171 3.25 26.60 -15.15
N ASN A 172 3.06 25.38 -15.65
CA ASN A 172 2.60 24.26 -14.82
C ASN A 172 3.76 23.68 -13.99
N VAL A 173 3.45 23.29 -12.76
CA VAL A 173 4.39 22.60 -11.86
C VAL A 173 3.73 21.33 -11.32
N GLU A 174 4.40 20.21 -11.53
CA GLU A 174 4.02 18.89 -11.01
C GLU A 174 4.98 18.51 -9.88
N VAL A 175 4.42 17.99 -8.78
CA VAL A 175 5.18 17.46 -7.64
C VAL A 175 4.60 16.08 -7.29
N GLU A 176 5.40 15.05 -7.50
CA GLU A 176 5.13 13.68 -7.07
C GLU A 176 5.79 13.45 -5.70
N VAL A 177 5.03 12.87 -4.77
CA VAL A 177 5.46 12.57 -3.42
C VAL A 177 5.93 11.12 -3.35
N LEU A 178 7.19 10.95 -2.99
CA LEU A 178 7.85 9.65 -2.84
C LEU A 178 7.62 9.08 -1.43
N ASP A 179 7.29 7.80 -1.47
CA ASP A 179 6.94 6.93 -0.34
C ASP A 179 8.10 6.77 0.68
N ARG A 180 7.77 6.83 1.98
CA ARG A 180 8.66 6.42 3.08
C ARG A 180 7.96 5.35 3.92
N ASN A 181 8.72 4.39 4.45
CA ASN A 181 8.16 3.33 5.30
C ASN A 181 7.80 3.88 6.69
N ASP A 182 6.57 4.37 6.86
CA ASP A 182 6.10 5.04 8.08
C ASP A 182 4.78 4.47 8.65
N ASN A 183 3.94 3.83 7.81
CA ASN A 183 2.86 3.00 8.32
C ASN A 183 3.40 1.60 8.67
N ALA A 184 2.92 1.05 9.78
CA ALA A 184 3.21 -0.34 10.14
C ALA A 184 2.08 -1.25 9.63
N PRO A 185 2.41 -2.47 9.14
CA PRO A 185 1.41 -3.39 8.61
C PRO A 185 0.45 -3.83 9.71
N TYR A 186 -0.83 -3.99 9.39
CA TYR A 186 -1.86 -4.38 10.35
C TYR A 186 -2.68 -5.58 9.86
N PHE A 187 -3.00 -6.50 10.77
CA PHE A 187 -3.84 -7.66 10.44
C PHE A 187 -5.29 -7.23 10.17
N THR A 188 -5.80 -7.64 9.01
CA THR A 188 -7.21 -7.57 8.62
C THR A 188 -7.92 -8.90 8.89
N PHE A 189 -7.18 -10.01 8.95
CA PHE A 189 -7.60 -11.28 9.52
C PHE A 189 -6.42 -11.99 10.21
N PRO A 190 -6.54 -12.40 11.49
CA PRO A 190 -7.69 -12.19 12.38
C PRO A 190 -7.99 -10.72 12.65
N SER A 191 -9.26 -10.40 12.93
CA SER A 191 -9.74 -9.02 13.15
C SER A 191 -9.92 -8.65 14.64
N VAL A 192 -9.59 -9.57 15.54
CA VAL A 192 -9.57 -9.40 17.00
C VAL A 192 -8.44 -10.24 17.58
N ASP A 193 -7.86 -9.80 18.69
CA ASP A 193 -6.77 -10.52 19.36
C ASP A 193 -7.13 -10.83 20.82
N PRO A 194 -7.03 -12.10 21.29
CA PRO A 194 -6.74 -13.31 20.52
C PRO A 194 -7.99 -13.84 19.77
N PHE A 195 -7.85 -14.19 18.49
CA PHE A 195 -8.93 -14.83 17.73
C PHE A 195 -9.01 -16.32 18.06
N THR A 196 -10.22 -16.90 18.15
CA THR A 196 -10.41 -18.35 18.33
C THR A 196 -10.89 -19.00 17.04
N LEU A 197 -10.08 -19.92 16.48
CA LEU A 197 -10.43 -20.72 15.32
C LEU A 197 -10.63 -22.18 15.73
N ASN A 198 -11.87 -22.68 15.59
CA ASN A 198 -12.17 -24.10 15.77
C ASN A 198 -11.91 -24.84 14.46
N VAL A 199 -11.02 -25.84 14.48
CA VAL A 199 -10.61 -26.61 13.30
C VAL A 199 -11.04 -28.06 13.46
N HIS A 200 -11.87 -28.53 12.53
CA HIS A 200 -12.30 -29.92 12.42
C HIS A 200 -11.49 -30.60 11.33
N TYR A 201 -10.46 -31.35 11.72
CA TYR A 201 -9.63 -32.08 10.76
C TYR A 201 -10.35 -33.33 10.25
N HIS A 202 -10.52 -33.40 8.93
CA HIS A 202 -10.97 -34.58 8.21
C HIS A 202 -9.82 -35.07 7.31
N PRO A 203 -9.53 -36.39 7.22
CA PRO A 203 -8.39 -36.91 6.44
C PRO A 203 -8.44 -36.66 4.91
N GLN A 204 -9.47 -36.00 4.39
CA GLN A 204 -9.61 -35.58 2.99
C GLN A 204 -9.79 -34.06 2.84
N SER A 205 -9.69 -33.28 3.92
CA SER A 205 -9.56 -31.83 3.83
C SER A 205 -8.28 -31.47 3.08
N LYS A 206 -8.27 -30.32 2.40
CA LYS A 206 -7.01 -29.69 1.99
C LYS A 206 -6.15 -29.41 3.24
N ASN A 207 -4.84 -29.35 3.07
CA ASN A 207 -3.90 -29.13 4.18
C ASN A 207 -4.00 -27.71 4.77
N ASP A 208 -4.71 -26.80 4.10
CA ASP A 208 -4.86 -25.40 4.45
C ASP A 208 -5.93 -25.23 5.55
N ILE A 209 -5.57 -24.52 6.61
CA ILE A 209 -6.37 -24.31 7.82
C ILE A 209 -7.11 -22.98 7.75
N THR A 210 -6.37 -21.92 7.42
CA THR A 210 -6.88 -20.55 7.29
C THR A 210 -5.84 -19.71 6.53
N VAL A 211 -6.18 -18.44 6.26
CA VAL A 211 -5.28 -17.50 5.60
C VAL A 211 -5.22 -16.23 6.42
N LEU A 212 -4.06 -15.96 7.04
CA LEU A 212 -3.78 -14.67 7.66
C LEU A 212 -3.79 -13.60 6.58
N ARG A 213 -4.30 -12.42 6.92
CA ARG A 213 -4.32 -11.27 6.04
C ARG A 213 -3.89 -10.05 6.81
N ALA A 214 -2.97 -9.29 6.26
CA ALA A 214 -2.62 -7.96 6.68
C ALA A 214 -2.73 -7.00 5.48
N SER A 215 -2.71 -5.71 5.77
CA SER A 215 -2.52 -4.65 4.79
C SER A 215 -1.46 -3.71 5.33
N ASP A 216 -0.72 -3.10 4.41
CA ASP A 216 -0.08 -1.82 4.68
C ASP A 216 -0.86 -0.67 4.03
N ARG A 217 -0.32 0.54 4.12
CA ARG A 217 -0.80 1.73 3.39
C ARG A 217 0.23 2.33 2.45
N ASP A 218 1.51 2.13 2.75
CA ASP A 218 2.68 2.57 1.98
C ASP A 218 2.73 1.90 0.59
N ASN A 219 3.80 2.09 -0.18
CA ASN A 219 3.90 1.64 -1.57
C ASN A 219 5.03 0.62 -1.83
N GLY A 220 4.90 -0.15 -2.91
CA GLY A 220 5.94 -1.03 -3.41
C GLY A 220 6.52 -1.98 -2.34
N ASN A 221 7.80 -1.82 -2.02
CA ASN A 221 8.50 -2.63 -1.01
C ASN A 221 8.05 -2.32 0.42
N ASN A 222 7.65 -1.08 0.69
CA ASN A 222 7.20 -0.65 2.01
C ASN A 222 5.85 -1.29 2.37
N ALA A 223 5.03 -1.63 1.36
CA ALA A 223 3.84 -2.48 1.54
C ALA A 223 4.07 -3.99 1.23
N PHE A 224 5.30 -4.45 1.00
CA PHE A 224 5.55 -5.84 0.59
C PHE A 224 5.68 -6.79 1.78
N LEU A 225 4.56 -7.41 2.16
CA LEU A 225 4.41 -8.14 3.42
C LEU A 225 4.99 -9.55 3.43
N LYS A 226 5.55 -9.93 4.58
CA LYS A 226 6.11 -11.24 4.92
C LYS A 226 5.53 -11.75 6.24
N TYR A 227 5.02 -12.99 6.24
CA TYR A 227 4.37 -13.62 7.39
C TYR A 227 5.24 -14.71 8.03
N GLU A 228 5.30 -14.74 9.37
CA GLU A 228 6.13 -15.68 10.14
C GLU A 228 5.40 -16.16 11.41
N ILE A 229 5.66 -17.41 11.83
CA ILE A 229 5.16 -17.96 13.11
C ILE A 229 6.25 -17.73 14.17
N VAL A 230 5.92 -16.99 15.22
CA VAL A 230 6.85 -16.61 16.30
C VAL A 230 6.85 -17.65 17.42
N SER A 231 5.68 -18.10 17.87
CA SER A 231 5.53 -19.06 18.97
C SER A 231 4.28 -19.94 18.85
N GLY A 232 4.17 -21.00 19.66
CA GLY A 232 3.01 -21.90 19.71
C GLY A 232 3.06 -23.12 18.77
N ASN A 233 4.18 -23.31 18.06
CA ASN A 233 4.38 -24.36 17.06
C ASN A 233 5.54 -25.31 17.43
N GLU A 234 5.75 -25.55 18.72
CA GLU A 234 6.87 -26.35 19.27
C GLU A 234 6.82 -27.81 18.77
N ARG A 235 5.62 -28.30 18.42
CA ARG A 235 5.38 -29.62 17.81
C ARG A 235 5.64 -29.68 16.31
N GLN A 236 6.04 -28.56 15.69
CA GLN A 236 6.24 -28.39 14.24
C GLN A 236 5.07 -28.94 13.42
N LEU A 237 3.84 -28.68 13.86
CA LEU A 237 2.60 -29.20 13.25
C LEU A 237 2.06 -28.27 12.15
N PHE A 238 2.38 -26.98 12.24
CA PHE A 238 1.92 -25.95 11.32
C PHE A 238 3.08 -25.43 10.47
N LYS A 239 2.75 -24.93 9.29
CA LYS A 239 3.59 -24.09 8.45
C LYS A 239 2.76 -22.91 7.96
N LEU A 240 3.42 -21.78 7.73
CA LEU A 240 2.81 -20.56 7.22
C LEU A 240 3.53 -20.20 5.92
N ASP A 241 2.78 -19.92 4.87
CA ASP A 241 3.37 -19.42 3.63
C ASP A 241 3.79 -17.96 3.78
N LEU A 242 5.04 -17.67 3.41
CA LEU A 242 5.72 -16.41 3.69
C LEU A 242 5.03 -15.19 3.06
N PHE A 243 4.38 -15.34 1.91
CA PHE A 243 3.83 -14.21 1.15
C PHE A 243 2.29 -14.23 1.07
N THR A 244 1.68 -15.42 1.05
CA THR A 244 0.22 -15.56 0.93
C THR A 244 -0.49 -15.66 2.28
N GLY A 245 0.24 -15.80 3.39
CA GLY A 245 -0.35 -15.92 4.74
C GLY A 245 -1.12 -17.22 4.97
N VAL A 246 -1.02 -18.20 4.06
CA VAL A 246 -1.74 -19.49 4.17
C VAL A 246 -1.15 -20.33 5.31
N LEU A 247 -1.90 -20.46 6.39
CA LEU A 247 -1.58 -21.37 7.49
C LEU A 247 -2.06 -22.78 7.11
N SER A 248 -1.17 -23.75 7.14
CA SER A 248 -1.44 -25.14 6.73
C SER A 248 -0.71 -26.14 7.63
N TYR A 249 -1.08 -27.41 7.56
CA TYR A 249 -0.35 -28.46 8.27
C TYR A 249 1.00 -28.75 7.59
N SER A 250 2.04 -28.94 8.39
CA SER A 250 3.37 -29.36 7.94
C SER A 250 3.43 -30.85 7.59
N ARG A 251 2.61 -31.67 8.26
CA ARG A 251 2.56 -33.13 8.20
C ARG A 251 1.12 -33.64 8.45
N THR A 252 0.91 -34.94 8.26
CA THR A 252 -0.33 -35.61 8.66
C THR A 252 -0.63 -35.40 10.16
N VAL A 253 -1.91 -35.12 10.45
CA VAL A 253 -2.44 -34.90 11.81
C VAL A 253 -2.87 -36.24 12.41
N TYR A 254 -2.45 -36.51 13.64
CA TYR A 254 -2.78 -37.73 14.38
C TYR A 254 -3.59 -37.43 15.66
N GLN A 255 -4.14 -38.46 16.30
CA GLN A 255 -5.03 -38.26 17.46
C GLN A 255 -4.34 -37.60 18.67
N ASN A 256 -3.01 -37.69 18.78
CA ASN A 256 -2.20 -36.99 19.79
C ASN A 256 -1.92 -35.50 19.44
N ASP A 257 -2.23 -35.05 18.23
CA ASP A 257 -2.20 -33.64 17.83
C ASP A 257 -3.52 -32.91 18.13
N VAL A 258 -4.56 -33.60 18.62
CA VAL A 258 -5.79 -32.98 19.12
C VAL A 258 -5.45 -32.13 20.36
N GLY A 259 -5.88 -30.87 20.37
CA GLY A 259 -5.53 -29.93 21.42
C GLY A 259 -5.89 -28.49 21.13
N SER A 260 -5.45 -27.58 21.99
CA SER A 260 -5.47 -26.13 21.76
C SER A 260 -4.06 -25.62 21.59
N TYR A 261 -3.85 -24.78 20.58
CA TYR A 261 -2.59 -24.13 20.25
C TYR A 261 -2.81 -22.62 20.29
N VAL A 262 -1.91 -21.87 20.93
CA VAL A 262 -1.88 -20.41 20.88
C VAL A 262 -0.74 -20.03 19.96
N LEU A 263 -1.05 -19.83 18.68
CA LEU A 263 -0.07 -19.48 17.66
C LEU A 263 0.11 -17.96 17.65
N GLU A 264 1.33 -17.50 17.83
CA GLU A 264 1.71 -16.11 17.66
C GLU A 264 2.31 -15.92 16.27
N PHE A 265 1.82 -14.92 15.53
CA PHE A 265 2.31 -14.56 14.22
C PHE A 265 2.88 -13.16 14.22
N VAL A 266 3.84 -12.91 13.34
CA VAL A 266 4.28 -11.56 12.97
C VAL A 266 4.09 -11.37 11.48
N VAL A 267 3.64 -10.18 11.09
CA VAL A 267 3.77 -9.67 9.72
C VAL A 267 4.78 -8.53 9.72
N LYS A 268 5.70 -8.56 8.76
CA LYS A 268 6.75 -7.56 8.54
C LYS A 268 6.61 -7.02 7.12
N ASP A 269 6.94 -5.76 6.92
CA ASP A 269 7.08 -5.21 5.57
C ASP A 269 8.41 -5.62 4.91
N SER A 270 8.80 -4.90 3.85
CA SER A 270 10.13 -4.99 3.23
C SER A 270 10.78 -3.62 2.99
N GLY A 271 10.36 -2.58 3.71
CA GLY A 271 10.90 -1.24 3.59
C GLY A 271 12.15 -1.02 4.44
N THR A 272 12.44 0.25 4.76
CA THR A 272 13.58 0.62 5.61
C THR A 272 13.28 1.94 6.34
N PRO A 273 13.19 1.94 7.70
CA PRO A 273 13.30 0.77 8.58
C PRO A 273 12.15 -0.23 8.38
N VAL A 274 12.39 -1.52 8.63
CA VAL A 274 11.32 -2.54 8.59
C VAL A 274 10.42 -2.37 9.80
N LEU A 275 9.12 -2.19 9.57
CA LEU A 275 8.06 -2.16 10.57
C LEU A 275 7.30 -3.50 10.58
N SER A 276 6.48 -3.70 11.60
CA SER A 276 5.78 -4.98 11.83
C SER A 276 4.62 -4.87 12.82
N ALA A 277 3.71 -5.84 12.76
CA ALA A 277 2.73 -6.11 13.82
C ALA A 277 2.65 -7.61 14.13
N THR A 278 2.21 -7.93 15.35
CA THR A 278 1.98 -9.30 15.82
C THR A 278 0.49 -9.58 16.01
N THR A 279 0.09 -10.86 16.00
CA THR A 279 -1.25 -11.28 16.45
C THR A 279 -1.30 -12.72 16.96
N SER A 280 -2.24 -13.00 17.88
CA SER A 280 -2.44 -14.32 18.50
C SER A 280 -3.69 -15.05 17.99
N LEU A 281 -3.51 -16.34 17.67
CA LEU A 281 -4.55 -17.26 17.21
C LEU A 281 -4.68 -18.47 18.16
N LEU A 282 -5.80 -18.54 18.89
CA LEU A 282 -6.20 -19.74 19.63
C LEU A 282 -6.85 -20.75 18.67
N LEU A 283 -6.03 -21.63 18.09
CA LEU A 283 -6.43 -22.72 17.22
C LEU A 283 -6.84 -23.94 18.07
N LYS A 284 -8.13 -24.30 18.03
CA LYS A 284 -8.69 -25.48 18.72
C LYS A 284 -8.86 -26.62 17.72
N LEU A 285 -7.92 -27.57 17.74
CA LEU A 285 -7.86 -28.69 16.80
C LEU A 285 -8.62 -29.90 17.34
N THR A 286 -9.63 -30.32 16.59
CA THR A 286 -10.39 -31.55 16.82
C THR A 286 -10.34 -32.44 15.58
N ILE A 287 -10.53 -33.75 15.75
CA ILE A 287 -10.59 -34.71 14.63
C ILE A 287 -11.99 -35.32 14.62
N ASP A 288 -12.62 -35.31 13.45
CA ASP A 288 -13.91 -35.97 13.25
C ASP A 288 -13.72 -37.49 13.37
N LYS A 289 -14.09 -38.03 14.54
CA LYS A 289 -14.07 -39.46 14.83
C LYS A 289 -15.22 -40.15 14.09
N LYS A 290 -15.13 -40.23 12.76
CA LYS A 290 -15.86 -41.19 11.94
C LYS A 290 -15.51 -42.57 12.46
N ILE A 291 -16.37 -43.11 13.31
CA ILE A 291 -16.48 -44.53 13.56
C ILE A 291 -16.89 -45.13 12.21
N TYR A 292 -15.91 -45.50 11.40
CA TYR A 292 -16.12 -46.57 10.45
C TYR A 292 -16.60 -47.75 11.31
N PRO A 293 -17.85 -48.24 11.18
CA PRO A 293 -18.16 -49.55 11.73
C PRO A 293 -17.15 -50.51 11.13
N MET A 294 -16.69 -51.51 11.91
CA MET A 294 -15.80 -52.55 11.39
C MET A 294 -16.30 -52.95 10.02
N SER A 295 -15.45 -52.85 8.99
CA SER A 295 -15.87 -52.96 7.59
C SER A 295 -16.83 -54.12 7.43
N LEU A 296 -17.91 -53.97 6.65
CA LEU A 296 -18.91 -55.03 6.52
C LEU A 296 -18.26 -56.37 6.13
N THR A 297 -17.17 -56.32 5.35
CA THR A 297 -16.29 -57.46 5.06
C THR A 297 -15.66 -58.09 6.31
N LEU A 298 -15.12 -57.31 7.26
CA LEU A 298 -14.55 -57.79 8.51
C LEU A 298 -15.60 -58.38 9.46
N ILE A 299 -16.78 -57.75 9.55
CA ILE A 299 -17.91 -58.30 10.33
C ILE A 299 -18.38 -59.64 9.72
N ILE A 300 -18.48 -59.71 8.39
CA ILE A 300 -18.78 -60.96 7.67
C ILE A 300 -17.68 -62.01 7.90
N ILE A 301 -16.40 -61.64 7.84
CA ILE A 301 -15.28 -62.57 8.11
C ILE A 301 -15.37 -63.15 9.52
N ILE A 302 -15.64 -62.31 10.54
CA ILE A 302 -15.81 -62.76 11.93
C ILE A 302 -17.04 -63.67 12.06
N ALA A 303 -18.17 -63.30 11.46
CA ALA A 303 -19.39 -64.10 11.48
C ALA A 303 -19.21 -65.46 10.80
N VAL A 304 -18.59 -65.49 9.61
CA VAL A 304 -18.28 -66.73 8.86
C VAL A 304 -17.29 -67.60 9.65
N ALA A 305 -16.26 -67.01 10.28
CA ALA A 305 -15.35 -67.76 11.15
C ALA A 305 -16.09 -68.40 12.34
N CYS A 306 -16.98 -67.68 13.00
CA CYS A 306 -17.82 -68.23 14.08
C CYS A 306 -18.77 -69.34 13.60
N VAL A 307 -19.34 -69.22 12.40
CA VAL A 307 -20.18 -70.27 11.79
C VAL A 307 -19.33 -71.51 11.43
N VAL A 308 -18.15 -71.34 10.84
CA VAL A 308 -17.24 -72.46 10.54
C VAL A 308 -16.78 -73.16 11.81
N VAL A 309 -16.38 -72.42 12.86
CA VAL A 309 -15.99 -73.00 14.15
C VAL A 309 -17.14 -73.77 14.80
N SER A 310 -18.36 -73.21 14.82
CA SER A 310 -19.51 -73.91 15.40
C SER A 310 -19.95 -75.13 14.59
N LEU A 311 -19.86 -75.10 13.25
CA LEU A 311 -20.05 -76.29 12.41
C LEU A 311 -18.99 -77.37 12.68
N VAL A 312 -17.71 -77.00 12.82
CA VAL A 312 -16.63 -77.94 13.17
C VAL A 312 -16.86 -78.56 14.57
N VAL A 313 -17.35 -77.78 15.54
CA VAL A 313 -17.74 -78.30 16.87
C VAL A 313 -18.93 -79.27 16.75
N ILE A 314 -19.96 -78.97 15.96
CA ILE A 314 -21.12 -79.86 15.74
C ILE A 314 -20.68 -81.18 15.05
N VAL A 315 -19.82 -81.10 14.04
CA VAL A 315 -19.24 -82.30 13.37
C VAL A 315 -18.39 -83.11 14.36
N SER A 316 -17.57 -82.47 15.18
CA SER A 316 -16.77 -83.14 16.21
C SER A 316 -17.65 -83.86 17.24
N LEU A 317 -18.72 -83.20 17.73
CA LEU A 317 -19.66 -83.77 18.70
C LEU A 317 -20.45 -84.93 18.10
N THR A 318 -20.93 -84.81 16.86
CA THR A 318 -21.68 -85.88 16.19
C THR A 318 -20.80 -87.11 15.89
N ILE A 319 -19.53 -86.92 15.51
CA ILE A 319 -18.56 -88.02 15.39
C ILE A 319 -18.34 -88.70 16.75
N CYS A 320 -18.15 -87.94 17.83
CA CYS A 320 -18.02 -88.49 19.19
C CYS A 320 -19.27 -89.28 19.63
N ILE A 321 -20.48 -88.79 19.32
CA ILE A 321 -21.74 -89.48 19.62
C ILE A 321 -21.86 -90.78 18.83
N PHE A 322 -21.59 -90.78 17.52
CA PHE A 322 -21.62 -92.00 16.71
C PHE A 322 -20.64 -93.07 17.22
N LYS A 323 -19.40 -92.66 17.54
CA LYS A 323 -18.37 -93.55 18.09
C LYS A 323 -18.76 -94.13 19.47
N HIS A 324 -19.51 -93.37 20.27
CA HIS A 324 -20.07 -93.87 21.53
C HIS A 324 -21.24 -94.85 21.32
N ILE A 325 -21.99 -94.73 20.23
CA ILE A 325 -23.11 -95.64 19.89
C ILE A 325 -22.57 -97.00 19.42
N GLU A 326 -21.55 -97.05 18.55
CA GLU A 326 -20.92 -98.32 18.12
C GLU A 326 -20.39 -99.13 19.31
N VAL A 327 -19.69 -98.48 20.25
CA VAL A 327 -19.16 -99.11 21.47
C VAL A 327 -20.27 -99.76 22.33
N LYS A 328 -21.52 -99.30 22.22
CA LYS A 328 -22.67 -99.87 22.94
C LYS A 328 -23.32 -101.08 22.27
N GLN A 329 -22.96 -101.44 21.03
CA GLN A 329 -23.53 -102.59 20.33
C GLN A 329 -22.69 -103.88 20.44
N SER A 330 -21.43 -103.80 20.87
CA SER A 330 -20.52 -104.96 20.96
C SER A 330 -20.67 -105.84 22.20
N SER A 331 -21.51 -105.46 23.17
CA SER A 331 -21.53 -106.04 24.52
C SER A 331 -22.92 -106.49 24.99
N SER A 332 -23.54 -107.45 24.28
CA SER A 332 -24.79 -108.08 24.70
C SER A 332 -24.85 -109.59 24.37
N ALA A 333 -24.48 -110.42 25.34
CA ALA A 333 -24.80 -111.85 25.39
C ALA A 333 -25.31 -112.24 26.79
N ARG A 334 -26.35 -113.08 26.83
CA ARG A 334 -27.05 -113.64 28.02
C ARG A 334 -26.98 -115.19 27.90
N PRO A 335 -27.17 -116.04 28.95
CA PRO A 335 -28.30 -115.96 29.90
C PRO A 335 -28.11 -116.46 31.36
N MET A 336 -29.25 -116.41 32.09
CA MET A 336 -29.61 -116.93 33.44
C MET A 336 -29.57 -118.49 33.55
N PRO A 337 -29.78 -119.13 34.73
CA PRO A 337 -30.30 -118.66 36.04
C PRO A 337 -29.32 -118.94 37.23
N SER A 338 -29.63 -119.13 38.53
CA SER A 338 -30.88 -119.25 39.35
C SER A 338 -30.66 -118.99 40.87
N ILE A 339 -31.70 -118.47 41.55
CA ILE A 339 -32.22 -118.78 42.92
C ILE A 339 -31.24 -118.98 44.11
N THR A 340 -31.36 -118.09 45.11
CA THR A 340 -31.83 -118.42 46.49
C THR A 340 -32.62 -117.20 47.03
N GLU A 341 -33.62 -117.45 47.88
CA GLU A 341 -34.63 -116.50 48.40
C GLU A 341 -34.08 -115.55 49.49
N MET A 342 -34.49 -114.28 49.65
CA MET A 342 -35.81 -113.58 49.64
C MET A 342 -36.48 -113.54 51.04
N ASN A 343 -36.75 -112.32 51.53
CA ASN A 343 -37.93 -111.89 52.33
C ASN A 343 -37.66 -110.57 53.11
N ASP A 344 -38.59 -109.61 53.26
CA ASP A 344 -39.74 -109.28 52.39
C ASP A 344 -40.42 -107.93 52.77
N PHE A 345 -40.86 -107.15 51.77
CA PHE A 345 -41.97 -106.16 51.78
C PHE A 345 -41.96 -105.01 52.84
N TYR A 346 -42.87 -104.01 52.86
CA TYR A 346 -44.12 -103.74 52.10
C TYR A 346 -44.32 -102.21 51.87
N ASN A 347 -45.07 -101.84 50.82
CA ASN A 347 -45.76 -100.54 50.57
C ASN A 347 -44.92 -99.31 50.14
N ARG A 348 -45.40 -98.42 49.26
CA ARG A 348 -46.42 -98.56 48.16
C ARG A 348 -46.35 -97.36 47.19
N THR A 349 -46.58 -97.63 45.90
CA THR A 349 -47.25 -96.82 44.84
C THR A 349 -47.33 -95.28 44.91
N ASP A 350 -46.97 -94.67 43.76
CA ASP A 350 -47.67 -93.58 43.03
C ASP A 350 -47.81 -92.19 43.69
N SER A 351 -47.53 -91.04 43.07
CA SER A 351 -47.69 -90.46 41.71
C SER A 351 -48.90 -89.49 41.58
N LEU A 352 -48.66 -88.41 40.83
CA LEU A 352 -49.62 -87.46 40.25
C LEU A 352 -50.40 -86.46 41.14
N SER A 353 -50.11 -85.18 40.86
CA SER A 353 -51.02 -84.03 40.72
C SER A 353 -51.82 -83.45 41.91
N VAL A 354 -51.43 -82.21 42.25
CA VAL A 354 -52.29 -81.02 42.49
C VAL A 354 -53.11 -80.95 43.80
N SER A 355 -53.12 -79.73 44.36
CA SER A 355 -53.98 -79.22 45.45
C SER A 355 -53.79 -79.81 46.85
N GLN A 356 -52.84 -79.23 47.59
CA GLN A 356 -53.07 -78.84 49.00
C GLN A 356 -52.25 -77.58 49.35
N ILE A 357 -52.83 -76.74 50.20
CA ILE A 357 -52.39 -75.41 50.68
C ILE A 357 -52.12 -75.62 52.19
N ASP A 358 -51.11 -75.05 52.87
CA ASP A 358 -50.85 -73.61 53.04
C ASP A 358 -49.43 -73.30 53.62
N ASN A 359 -49.17 -72.00 53.84
CA ASN A 359 -48.01 -71.33 54.46
C ASN A 359 -46.82 -71.08 53.50
N ILE A 360 -46.23 -69.88 53.43
CA ILE A 360 -46.39 -68.64 54.24
C ILE A 360 -46.95 -67.48 53.38
N TYR A 361 -47.53 -66.47 54.05
CA TYR A 361 -48.50 -65.51 53.52
C TYR A 361 -48.04 -64.48 52.47
N ARG A 362 -49.04 -63.96 51.73
CA ARG A 362 -48.97 -62.91 50.70
C ARG A 362 -48.91 -61.47 51.23
N GLU A 363 -48.56 -60.57 50.32
CA GLU A 363 -48.73 -59.11 50.35
C GLU A 363 -50.17 -58.64 50.71
N LEU A 364 -50.27 -57.42 51.26
CA LEU A 364 -51.43 -56.55 51.12
C LEU A 364 -50.99 -55.08 50.93
N ILE A 365 -51.61 -54.39 49.97
CA ILE A 365 -51.48 -52.95 49.71
C ILE A 365 -52.77 -52.26 50.19
N PRO A 366 -52.67 -51.08 50.83
CA PRO A 366 -53.59 -49.99 50.45
C PRO A 366 -52.93 -48.60 50.38
N GLU A 367 -53.67 -47.65 49.78
CA GLU A 367 -53.25 -46.26 49.52
C GLU A 367 -53.35 -45.29 50.72
N ARG A 368 -52.62 -44.16 50.61
CA ARG A 368 -52.92 -42.76 51.05
C ARG A 368 -53.69 -42.52 52.36
N TYR A 369 -53.27 -41.48 53.12
CA TYR A 369 -54.12 -40.28 53.36
C TYR A 369 -53.29 -39.05 53.79
N LYS A 370 -53.95 -37.93 54.12
CA LYS A 370 -53.48 -36.54 53.92
C LYS A 370 -53.04 -35.76 55.19
N TYR A 371 -52.20 -34.74 54.95
CA TYR A 371 -52.17 -33.38 55.57
C TYR A 371 -51.66 -33.16 57.01
N LYS A 372 -50.67 -32.25 57.12
CA LYS A 372 -50.81 -31.00 57.91
C LYS A 372 -49.99 -29.85 57.28
N ARG A 373 -50.15 -28.60 57.74
CA ARG A 373 -49.85 -27.35 56.99
C ARG A 373 -49.47 -26.18 57.89
N SER A 374 -48.43 -25.41 57.53
CA SER A 374 -48.20 -24.00 57.94
C SER A 374 -47.04 -23.38 57.12
N THR A 375 -47.31 -22.52 56.12
CA THR A 375 -47.11 -21.03 56.12
C THR A 375 -45.68 -20.56 55.78
N SER A 376 -45.43 -19.50 54.97
CA SER A 376 -46.34 -18.49 54.35
C SER A 376 -45.70 -17.70 53.18
N SER A 377 -46.55 -17.25 52.22
CA SER A 377 -46.40 -16.09 51.28
C SER A 377 -45.21 -16.04 50.28
N SER A 378 -45.31 -15.53 49.04
CA SER A 378 -46.37 -14.82 48.27
C SER A 378 -46.35 -15.27 46.77
N PHE A 379 -47.47 -15.42 46.05
CA PHE A 379 -48.15 -14.40 45.18
C PHE A 379 -47.18 -13.57 44.30
N SER A 380 -47.38 -13.32 42.99
CA SER A 380 -48.39 -13.71 41.95
C SER A 380 -47.83 -13.28 40.54
N THR A 381 -48.37 -13.42 39.31
CA THR A 381 -49.67 -13.79 38.68
C THR A 381 -49.44 -14.29 37.22
N VAL A 382 -50.47 -14.73 36.46
CA VAL A 382 -50.43 -15.02 34.98
C VAL A 382 -51.79 -14.62 34.34
N PRO A 383 -51.91 -14.26 33.02
CA PRO A 383 -52.13 -15.28 31.96
C PRO A 383 -51.63 -14.97 30.49
N ARG A 384 -51.53 -16.07 29.71
CA ARG A 384 -51.66 -16.38 28.23
C ARG A 384 -52.27 -15.33 27.24
N PRO A 385 -52.25 -15.51 25.87
CA PRO A 385 -51.64 -16.54 24.95
C PRO A 385 -50.95 -16.00 23.63
N PHE A 386 -50.59 -16.93 22.70
CA PHE A 386 -50.21 -16.82 21.26
C PHE A 386 -51.32 -16.23 20.30
N PRO A 387 -51.20 -16.14 18.93
CA PRO A 387 -50.10 -16.45 17.95
C PRO A 387 -49.86 -15.47 16.74
N MET A 388 -48.82 -15.76 15.92
CA MET A 388 -48.69 -15.65 14.42
C MET A 388 -48.73 -14.34 13.58
N CYS A 389 -48.08 -14.44 12.39
CA CYS A 389 -48.09 -13.59 11.16
C CYS A 389 -47.43 -12.19 11.22
N SER A 390 -46.37 -11.99 10.42
CA SER A 390 -46.29 -11.27 9.11
C SER A 390 -45.69 -9.85 9.31
N GLU A 391 -45.13 -9.11 8.34
CA GLU A 391 -45.19 -9.20 6.87
C GLU A 391 -43.90 -8.65 6.20
N GLU A 392 -43.94 -8.51 4.88
CA GLU A 392 -42.96 -8.06 3.85
C GLU A 392 -41.78 -7.13 4.23
N LEU A 393 -40.56 -7.33 3.72
CA LEU A 393 -40.06 -7.13 2.33
C LEU A 393 -40.02 -5.65 1.89
N ASN A 394 -38.81 -5.13 1.66
CA ASN A 394 -38.56 -3.98 0.79
C ASN A 394 -37.14 -4.07 0.20
N ALA A 395 -36.92 -3.64 -1.05
CA ALA A 395 -35.75 -4.07 -1.82
C ALA A 395 -35.08 -2.95 -2.66
N ALA A 396 -33.78 -2.75 -2.43
CA ALA A 396 -32.80 -2.09 -3.30
C ALA A 396 -31.39 -2.23 -2.67
N ALA A 397 -30.26 -2.16 -3.37
CA ALA A 397 -29.93 -2.54 -4.74
C ALA A 397 -28.37 -2.62 -4.83
N TYR A 398 -27.80 -3.66 -5.43
CA TYR A 398 -26.34 -3.82 -5.60
C TYR A 398 -26.01 -4.15 -7.07
N PRO A 399 -25.06 -3.43 -7.71
CA PRO A 399 -24.47 -3.87 -8.97
C PRO A 399 -23.36 -4.90 -8.73
N HIS A 400 -23.39 -6.01 -9.46
CA HIS A 400 -22.25 -6.93 -9.56
C HIS A 400 -21.16 -6.31 -10.44
N TYR A 401 -19.90 -6.45 -10.03
CA TYR A 401 -18.78 -6.50 -10.98
C TYR A 401 -18.63 -7.94 -11.50
N LEU A 402 -18.36 -8.07 -12.80
CA LEU A 402 -18.11 -9.35 -13.48
C LEU A 402 -16.92 -9.18 -14.43
N ASN A 403 -16.00 -10.15 -14.43
CA ASN A 403 -14.82 -10.13 -15.29
C ASN A 403 -15.20 -10.29 -16.77
N GLN A 404 -14.57 -9.50 -17.65
CA GLN A 404 -14.39 -9.85 -19.05
C GLN A 404 -13.08 -9.27 -19.60
N THR A 405 -12.09 -10.13 -19.80
CA THR A 405 -10.91 -9.86 -20.63
C THR A 405 -11.27 -10.16 -22.09
N LEU A 406 -11.20 -9.15 -22.96
CA LEU A 406 -11.32 -9.29 -24.41
C LEU A 406 -10.31 -8.36 -25.07
N GLY A 407 -9.34 -8.93 -25.79
CA GLY A 407 -8.27 -8.18 -26.45
C GLY A 407 -8.72 -7.59 -27.79
N TYR A 408 -8.19 -6.42 -28.12
CA TYR A 408 -8.34 -5.81 -29.44
C TYR A 408 -7.05 -5.91 -30.24
N TYR A 409 -7.10 -6.64 -31.36
CA TYR A 409 -6.20 -6.37 -32.48
C TYR A 409 -6.71 -5.13 -33.22
N HIS A 410 -5.83 -4.18 -33.53
CA HIS A 410 -6.13 -3.13 -34.48
C HIS A 410 -5.20 -3.22 -35.70
N THR A 411 -5.77 -3.62 -36.83
CA THR A 411 -5.17 -3.43 -38.14
C THR A 411 -5.14 -1.94 -38.49
N ILE A 412 -3.99 -1.45 -38.93
CA ILE A 412 -3.84 -0.10 -39.50
C ILE A 412 -3.77 -0.25 -41.02
N GLU A 413 -4.71 0.38 -41.74
CA GLU A 413 -4.68 0.42 -43.20
C GLU A 413 -3.65 1.43 -43.75
N SER A 414 -3.19 1.18 -44.97
CA SER A 414 -2.12 1.93 -45.62
C SER A 414 -2.60 3.29 -46.14
N SER A 415 -1.88 4.36 -45.78
CA SER A 415 -1.84 5.62 -46.55
C SER A 415 -0.56 6.40 -46.25
N ARG A 416 0.51 6.16 -47.02
CA ARG A 416 1.73 6.98 -47.04
C ARG A 416 1.81 7.79 -48.34
N LYS A 417 2.20 9.06 -48.24
CA LYS A 417 2.61 9.88 -49.39
C LYS A 417 3.59 10.97 -48.93
N GLY A 418 4.87 10.80 -49.28
CA GLY A 418 5.95 11.72 -48.90
C GLY A 418 6.34 11.68 -47.42
N GLU A 419 7.52 12.14 -47.01
CA GLU A 419 8.79 12.36 -47.72
C GLU A 419 9.93 11.91 -46.77
N ALA A 420 11.13 11.65 -47.29
CA ALA A 420 12.20 11.02 -46.52
C ALA A 420 13.48 11.87 -46.48
N HIS A 421 14.04 12.04 -45.27
CA HIS A 421 15.42 12.48 -45.07
C HIS A 421 16.06 11.69 -43.91
N HIS A 422 17.35 11.40 -44.03
CA HIS A 422 18.16 10.70 -43.02
C HIS A 422 18.37 11.54 -41.76
N TYR A 423 18.57 10.85 -40.63
CA TYR A 423 19.77 11.03 -39.79
C TYR A 423 20.24 9.66 -39.27
N GLU A 424 21.43 9.61 -38.68
CA GLU A 424 22.28 8.40 -38.58
C GLU A 424 22.09 7.58 -37.29
N GLU A 425 22.40 6.28 -37.36
CA GLU A 425 22.49 5.36 -36.21
C GLU A 425 23.92 5.33 -35.64
N LEU A 426 24.08 5.43 -34.31
CA LEU A 426 25.20 4.88 -33.53
C LEU A 426 24.70 4.58 -32.09
N PRO A 427 25.37 3.71 -31.31
CA PRO A 427 24.66 2.63 -30.59
C PRO A 427 24.42 2.83 -29.08
N GLU A 428 23.64 1.89 -28.54
CA GLU A 428 23.31 1.73 -27.12
C GLU A 428 24.49 1.25 -26.24
N THR A 429 24.22 1.17 -24.93
CA THR A 429 24.99 0.54 -23.84
C THR A 429 26.23 1.29 -23.32
N LEU A 430 26.10 1.79 -22.09
CA LEU A 430 27.21 1.93 -21.16
C LEU A 430 26.70 1.64 -19.74
N ASP A 431 27.21 0.58 -19.10
CA ASP A 431 26.84 0.23 -17.72
C ASP A 431 27.41 1.25 -16.72
N LEU A 432 26.58 1.73 -15.80
CA LEU A 432 27.02 2.52 -14.65
C LEU A 432 26.96 1.68 -13.37
N ASN A 433 28.09 1.05 -13.05
CA ASN A 433 28.33 0.51 -11.71
C ASN A 433 28.30 1.64 -10.68
N ILE A 434 27.56 1.45 -9.59
CA ILE A 434 27.49 2.40 -8.48
C ILE A 434 28.76 2.25 -7.63
N CYS A 435 29.52 3.33 -7.46
CA CYS A 435 30.68 3.34 -6.57
C CYS A 435 30.24 3.41 -5.10
N GLU A 436 30.66 2.43 -4.30
CA GLU A 436 30.57 2.49 -2.84
C GLU A 436 31.51 3.57 -2.27
N ILE A 437 31.07 4.25 -1.20
CA ILE A 437 31.93 5.11 -0.38
C ILE A 437 31.91 4.56 1.06
N PRO A 438 33.07 4.24 1.69
CA PRO A 438 33.08 3.55 2.98
C PRO A 438 32.63 4.44 4.16
N ALA A 439 31.83 3.86 5.06
CA ALA A 439 31.59 4.46 6.37
C ALA A 439 32.84 4.31 7.27
N LEU A 440 33.31 5.41 7.85
CA LEU A 440 34.38 5.40 8.84
C LEU A 440 33.79 5.33 10.26
N ILE A 441 34.13 4.26 10.97
CA ILE A 441 33.79 4.04 12.38
C ILE A 441 34.92 4.63 13.24
N ASN A 442 34.56 5.46 14.21
CA ASN A 442 35.07 5.38 15.60
C ASN A 442 34.46 6.50 16.46
N ALA A 443 33.86 6.10 17.59
CA ALA A 443 33.53 6.99 18.70
C ALA A 443 33.78 6.21 19.99
N ASP A 444 34.77 6.63 20.79
CA ASP A 444 35.04 6.09 22.13
C ASP A 444 35.85 7.10 22.96
N LYS A 445 35.50 7.22 24.24
CA LYS A 445 36.20 7.88 25.38
C LYS A 445 36.38 9.41 25.44
N ASP A 446 35.70 10.00 26.42
CA ASP A 446 36.25 10.57 27.66
C ASP A 446 37.59 11.33 27.62
N GLU A 447 37.59 12.60 28.07
CA GLU A 447 38.15 12.97 29.40
C GLU A 447 37.80 14.43 29.83
N GLU A 448 38.17 14.80 31.07
CA GLU A 448 37.78 16.04 31.76
C GLU A 448 38.77 17.22 31.62
N THR A 449 38.24 18.45 31.79
CA THR A 449 38.86 19.69 32.31
C THR A 449 40.33 20.07 31.96
N CYS A 450 40.53 21.30 31.48
CA CYS A 450 41.54 22.19 32.09
C CYS A 450 41.28 23.70 31.82
N GLU A 451 41.99 24.57 32.55
CA GLU A 451 41.81 26.03 32.61
C GLU A 451 42.92 26.86 31.91
N ARG A 452 42.53 28.09 31.47
CA ARG A 452 43.26 29.38 31.60
C ARG A 452 44.42 29.84 30.67
N VAL A 453 44.27 31.13 30.30
CA VAL A 453 45.26 32.24 30.20
C VAL A 453 46.14 32.40 28.94
N ALA A 454 45.76 33.41 28.12
CA ALA A 454 46.54 34.59 27.68
C ALA A 454 45.67 35.38 26.68
N ASP A 455 45.00 36.49 27.03
CA ASP A 455 45.50 37.87 27.19
C ASP A 455 46.20 38.46 25.95
N GLN A 456 45.52 39.35 25.20
CA GLN A 456 45.88 40.79 25.16
C GLN A 456 44.96 41.69 24.31
N SER A 457 44.63 42.86 24.87
CA SER A 457 44.24 44.12 24.21
C SER A 457 42.90 44.22 23.45
N GLY A 458 42.25 45.40 23.51
CA GLY A 458 40.99 45.70 22.78
C GLY A 458 39.94 46.51 23.55
N ARG A 459 40.30 47.67 24.14
CA ARG A 459 39.32 48.53 24.84
C ARG A 459 38.48 49.35 23.85
N TYR A 460 37.15 49.27 23.96
CA TYR A 460 36.14 50.34 23.86
C TYR A 460 34.77 49.63 23.81
N GLY A 461 33.71 49.99 24.54
CA GLY A 461 33.55 51.02 25.57
C GLY A 461 32.05 51.22 25.80
N MET A 462 31.50 50.70 26.90
CA MET A 462 30.06 50.83 27.18
C MET A 462 29.64 52.29 27.36
N ASN A 463 28.43 52.62 26.91
CA ASN A 463 27.44 53.23 27.79
C ASN A 463 26.02 53.05 27.25
N LEU A 464 25.10 52.64 28.12
CA LEU A 464 23.68 52.86 27.90
C LEU A 464 23.36 54.32 28.21
N PHE A 465 22.38 54.92 27.54
CA PHE A 465 21.38 55.70 28.29
C PHE A 465 20.01 55.66 27.59
N ARG A 466 18.97 55.64 28.42
CA ARG A 466 17.56 55.52 28.04
C ARG A 466 16.85 56.80 28.47
N LYS A 467 16.18 57.50 27.56
CA LYS A 467 15.02 58.34 27.91
C LYS A 467 14.15 58.71 26.71
N ASP A 468 12.86 58.79 27.00
CA ASP A 468 11.76 59.12 26.11
C ASP A 468 11.59 60.65 25.98
N SER A 469 11.05 61.15 24.85
CA SER A 469 10.16 62.33 24.79
C SER A 469 9.56 62.58 23.39
N PHE A 470 8.26 62.35 23.28
CA PHE A 470 7.21 63.18 22.64
C PHE A 470 7.41 63.95 21.31
N PHE A 471 6.37 63.81 20.46
CA PHE A 471 5.93 64.67 19.35
C PHE A 471 6.94 64.85 18.18
N HIS A 472 6.50 64.76 16.92
CA HIS A 472 5.23 65.26 16.40
C HIS A 472 4.43 64.26 15.53
#